data_AF-A0A836RJG2-F1
#
_entry.id   AF-A0A836RJG2-F1
#
_cell.length_a   1.000
_cell.length_b   1.000
_cell.length_c   1.000
_cell.angle_alpha   90.00
_cell.angle_beta   90.00
_cell.angle_gamma   90.00
#
_symmetry.space_group_name_H-M   'P 1'
#
loop_
_entity.id
_entity.type
_entity.pdbx_description
1 polymer ?
#
loop_
_entity_poly.entity_id
_entity_poly.type
_entity_poly.pdbx_seq_one_letter_code
_entity_poly.pdbx_strand_id
1 'polypeptide(L)'
;MLAYVHQECQRLGMTLWAYDQVGYGHYGWLEKAAAKANDPRTARLVFLSADGEAGQAIELELPDGKLVGARAYPLKDGSADDAASIDLTKAVTGKQLRWTPPAGRWRVAVSVAVPEPRFHLSDRAADTFIDMLYGEVERRVGREAMGTTFVGMFQDEHPPTPRDVYTDRLAKVFRERFGYDIARAIPALHFDVGPRTPKYRVDFFDAYLLEDERCYWKRVFDWTWSRGVLTSHDNWGRNNLVMQSKGYIDYFRTQRWFSAPGYDDFGQRPIARRNYYDTKIAASIARLYGRPRVWSEAFHSSGWGRTTDQTLSWLTANYAFGANLYDEHGLYYSTRASTWEHAAPDPHWRQPYWRYYDVLSDWVA
;
A
#
# COMPACT_ATOMS: atom_id res chain seq x y z
N MET A 1 -8.17 17.26 -21.45
CA MET A 1 -9.33 16.43 -21.07
C MET A 1 -9.83 16.78 -19.67
N LEU A 2 -9.04 16.61 -18.60
CA LEU A 2 -9.48 16.89 -17.22
C LEU A 2 -10.09 18.28 -17.01
N ALA A 3 -9.42 19.36 -17.45
CA ALA A 3 -9.93 20.72 -17.33
C ALA A 3 -11.29 20.93 -18.03
N TYR A 4 -11.49 20.29 -19.18
CA TYR A 4 -12.77 20.34 -19.90
C TYR A 4 -13.88 19.61 -19.13
N VAL A 5 -13.60 18.40 -18.62
CA VAL A 5 -14.55 17.64 -17.80
C VAL A 5 -14.93 18.43 -16.56
N HIS A 6 -13.96 19.03 -15.88
CA HIS A 6 -14.19 19.89 -14.71
C HIS A 6 -15.09 21.09 -15.03
N GLN A 7 -14.83 21.81 -16.12
CA GLN A 7 -15.67 22.92 -16.57
C GLN A 7 -17.10 22.48 -16.88
N GLU A 8 -17.28 21.32 -17.52
CA GLU A 8 -18.62 20.78 -17.81
C GLU A 8 -19.35 20.37 -16.52
N CYS A 9 -18.67 19.76 -15.55
CA CYS A 9 -19.25 19.51 -14.22
C CYS A 9 -19.74 20.82 -13.59
N GLN A 10 -18.93 21.87 -13.60
CA GLN A 10 -19.33 23.17 -13.05
C GLN A 10 -20.55 23.76 -13.78
N ARG A 11 -20.57 23.70 -15.13
CA ARG A 11 -21.71 24.15 -15.94
C ARG A 11 -23.01 23.43 -15.58
N LEU A 12 -22.90 22.16 -15.19
CA LEU A 12 -24.03 21.30 -14.79
C LEU A 12 -24.35 21.38 -13.29
N GLY A 13 -23.64 22.21 -12.51
CA GLY A 13 -23.84 22.30 -11.06
C GLY A 13 -23.32 21.09 -10.28
N MET A 14 -22.39 20.33 -10.86
CA MET A 14 -21.78 19.14 -10.27
C MET A 14 -20.36 19.44 -9.76
N THR A 15 -19.93 18.65 -8.77
CA THR A 15 -18.53 18.57 -8.35
C THR A 15 -17.83 17.40 -9.02
N LEU A 16 -16.52 17.50 -9.23
CA LEU A 16 -15.71 16.45 -9.82
C LEU A 16 -14.91 15.69 -8.75
N TRP A 17 -14.99 14.36 -8.78
CA TRP A 17 -14.08 13.44 -8.11
C TRP A 17 -13.31 12.69 -9.20
N ALA A 18 -11.97 12.70 -9.14
CA ALA A 18 -11.16 11.99 -10.14
C ALA A 18 -10.88 10.55 -9.71
N TYR A 19 -10.93 9.62 -10.66
CA TYR A 19 -10.57 8.22 -10.47
C TYR A 19 -9.21 7.96 -11.12
N ASP A 20 -8.26 7.34 -10.41
CA ASP A 20 -6.87 7.23 -10.86
C ASP A 20 -6.39 5.80 -11.15
N GLN A 21 -7.13 5.05 -11.98
CA GLN A 21 -6.69 3.75 -12.50
C GLN A 21 -5.25 3.74 -13.06
N VAL A 22 -4.75 4.90 -13.50
CA VAL A 22 -3.41 5.09 -14.07
C VAL A 22 -2.36 5.53 -13.05
N GLY A 23 -2.76 6.13 -11.92
CA GLY A 23 -1.85 6.78 -10.96
C GLY A 23 -1.23 5.82 -9.95
N TYR A 24 -2.02 4.95 -9.33
CA TYR A 24 -1.52 4.00 -8.32
C TYR A 24 -1.59 2.53 -8.75
N GLY A 25 -2.36 2.23 -9.80
CA GLY A 25 -2.42 0.90 -10.41
C GLY A 25 -1.13 0.50 -11.15
N HIS A 26 -1.22 -0.57 -11.95
CA HIS A 26 -0.08 -1.23 -12.61
C HIS A 26 0.71 -0.41 -13.66
N TYR A 27 0.45 0.89 -13.79
CA TYR A 27 1.05 1.77 -14.80
C TYR A 27 2.38 2.42 -14.38
N GLY A 28 2.90 2.05 -13.20
CA GLY A 28 4.28 2.25 -12.79
C GLY A 28 4.66 3.69 -12.40
N TRP A 29 3.72 4.48 -11.87
CA TRP A 29 3.98 5.88 -11.51
C TRP A 29 4.88 6.04 -10.30
N LEU A 30 4.80 5.14 -9.32
CA LEU A 30 5.71 5.15 -8.17
C LEU A 30 7.15 4.92 -8.64
N GLU A 31 7.36 4.00 -9.59
CA GLU A 31 8.64 3.71 -10.23
C GLU A 31 9.11 4.91 -11.07
N LYS A 32 8.23 5.55 -11.84
CA LYS A 32 8.56 6.77 -12.59
C LYS A 32 8.97 7.91 -11.66
N ALA A 33 8.27 8.08 -10.53
CA ALA A 33 8.60 9.09 -9.54
C ALA A 33 9.94 8.78 -8.85
N ALA A 34 10.20 7.53 -8.50
CA ALA A 34 11.48 7.08 -7.97
C ALA A 34 12.63 7.33 -8.96
N ALA A 35 12.44 6.97 -10.23
CA ALA A 35 13.42 7.18 -11.29
C ALA A 35 13.69 8.67 -11.55
N LYS A 36 12.64 9.50 -11.55
CA LYS A 36 12.77 10.96 -11.73
C LYS A 36 13.42 11.64 -10.52
N ALA A 37 13.07 11.22 -9.31
CA ALA A 37 13.68 11.75 -8.08
C ALA A 37 15.14 11.32 -7.93
N ASN A 38 15.45 10.10 -8.41
CA ASN A 38 16.77 9.46 -8.39
C ASN A 38 17.48 9.65 -7.04
N ASP A 39 16.79 9.29 -5.96
CA ASP A 39 17.26 9.53 -4.60
C ASP A 39 18.40 8.56 -4.23
N PRO A 40 19.65 9.02 -4.05
CA PRO A 40 20.78 8.13 -3.76
C PRO A 40 20.74 7.56 -2.33
N ARG A 41 19.78 7.99 -1.50
CA ARG A 41 19.63 7.54 -0.11
C ARG A 41 18.91 6.18 0.01
N THR A 42 18.22 5.73 -1.04
CA THR A 42 17.54 4.44 -1.04
C THR A 42 18.45 3.33 -1.55
N ALA A 43 18.27 2.17 -0.96
CA ALA A 43 18.93 0.94 -1.37
C ALA A 43 17.95 -0.23 -1.29
N ARG A 44 18.21 -1.28 -2.07
CA ARG A 44 17.58 -2.58 -1.87
C ARG A 44 18.44 -3.44 -0.96
N LEU A 45 17.80 -4.04 0.03
CA LEU A 45 18.40 -4.97 0.96
C LEU A 45 18.52 -6.33 0.28
N VAL A 46 19.75 -6.75 -0.01
CA VAL A 46 20.06 -8.09 -0.50
C VAL A 46 20.45 -8.95 0.69
N PHE A 47 19.73 -10.05 0.88
CA PHE A 47 19.99 -11.03 1.92
C PHE A 47 20.64 -12.28 1.32
N LEU A 48 21.79 -12.66 1.85
CA LEU A 48 22.50 -13.88 1.49
C LEU A 48 22.59 -14.80 2.71
N SER A 49 22.39 -16.09 2.49
CA SER A 49 22.56 -17.09 3.54
C SER A 49 23.19 -18.37 3.02
N ALA A 50 24.02 -18.99 3.85
CA ALA A 50 24.57 -20.32 3.60
C ALA A 50 24.66 -21.10 4.91
N ASP A 51 24.35 -22.39 4.84
CA ASP A 51 24.58 -23.32 5.93
C ASP A 51 25.92 -24.01 5.74
N GLY A 52 26.60 -24.31 6.83
CA GLY A 52 27.83 -25.08 6.81
C GLY A 52 28.12 -25.72 8.16
N GLU A 53 29.20 -26.46 8.23
CA GLU A 53 29.63 -27.17 9.43
C GLU A 53 31.12 -27.02 9.68
N ALA A 54 31.54 -27.42 10.88
CA ALA A 54 32.94 -27.35 11.26
C ALA A 54 33.85 -28.11 10.30
N GLY A 55 35.02 -27.55 10.01
CA GLY A 55 36.01 -28.13 9.10
C GLY A 55 35.91 -27.65 7.64
N GLN A 56 34.80 -27.02 7.23
CA GLN A 56 34.66 -26.43 5.91
C GLN A 56 34.37 -24.92 6.01
N ALA A 57 35.10 -24.12 5.23
CA ALA A 57 34.84 -22.68 5.16
C ALA A 57 33.51 -22.41 4.42
N ILE A 58 32.66 -21.59 5.02
CA ILE A 58 31.52 -20.98 4.36
C ILE A 58 32.04 -19.75 3.62
N GLU A 59 31.82 -19.72 2.31
CA GLU A 59 32.22 -18.63 1.43
C GLU A 59 30.97 -18.03 0.77
N LEU A 60 30.83 -16.71 0.84
CA LEU A 60 29.77 -15.97 0.18
C LEU A 60 30.37 -14.81 -0.63
N GLU A 61 30.00 -14.73 -1.90
CA GLU A 61 30.24 -13.55 -2.74
C GLU A 61 29.11 -12.54 -2.51
N LEU A 62 29.48 -11.31 -2.16
CA LEU A 62 28.57 -10.23 -1.79
C LEU A 62 28.42 -9.26 -2.98
N PRO A 63 27.21 -8.71 -3.21
CA PRO A 63 27.01 -7.69 -4.23
C PRO A 63 27.73 -6.38 -3.86
N ASP A 64 27.91 -5.51 -4.86
CA ASP A 64 28.34 -4.13 -4.63
C ASP A 64 27.33 -3.37 -3.77
N GLY A 65 27.72 -2.98 -2.57
CA GLY A 65 26.87 -2.22 -1.67
C GLY A 65 27.47 -2.03 -0.30
N LYS A 66 26.69 -1.39 0.58
CA LYS A 66 27.05 -1.17 1.98
C LYS A 66 26.70 -2.41 2.79
N LEU A 67 27.69 -3.00 3.48
CA LEU A 67 27.42 -4.06 4.44
C LEU A 67 26.54 -3.51 5.58
N VAL A 68 25.35 -4.11 5.76
CA VAL A 68 24.42 -3.78 6.85
C VAL A 68 24.69 -4.68 8.05
N GLY A 69 24.93 -5.98 7.82
CA GLY A 69 25.32 -6.90 8.88
C GLY A 69 25.75 -8.25 8.35
N ALA A 70 26.60 -8.94 9.10
CA ALA A 70 26.99 -10.33 8.86
C ALA A 70 27.02 -11.08 10.18
N ARG A 71 26.29 -12.19 10.31
CA ARG A 71 26.26 -13.00 11.53
C ARG A 71 26.15 -14.49 11.21
N ALA A 72 26.72 -15.32 12.08
CA ALA A 72 26.53 -16.77 12.06
C ALA A 72 25.69 -17.20 13.25
N TYR A 73 24.76 -18.13 13.02
CA TYR A 73 23.87 -18.70 14.02
C TYR A 73 24.13 -20.20 14.13
N PRO A 74 24.42 -20.74 15.32
CA PRO A 74 24.50 -22.19 15.48
C PRO A 74 23.11 -22.78 15.29
N LEU A 75 23.06 -23.94 14.63
CA LEU A 75 21.82 -24.68 14.39
C LEU A 75 21.69 -25.79 15.43
N LYS A 76 20.64 -25.73 16.26
CA LYS A 76 20.25 -26.77 17.22
C LYS A 76 18.95 -27.38 16.74
N ASP A 77 18.95 -28.67 16.45
CA ASP A 77 17.79 -29.40 15.91
C ASP A 77 17.14 -28.73 14.67
N GLY A 78 17.97 -28.06 13.86
CA GLY A 78 17.53 -27.34 12.65
C GLY A 78 17.08 -25.89 12.88
N SER A 79 16.99 -25.43 14.13
CA SER A 79 16.64 -24.04 14.49
C SER A 79 17.88 -23.21 14.80
N ALA A 80 17.90 -21.96 14.35
CA ALA A 80 18.98 -21.03 14.66
C ALA A 80 18.87 -20.49 16.10
N ASP A 81 20.01 -20.39 16.78
CA ASP A 81 20.11 -19.83 18.14
C ASP A 81 20.74 -18.43 18.11
N ASP A 82 19.89 -17.39 18.19
CA ASP A 82 20.35 -15.99 18.21
C ASP A 82 21.28 -15.65 19.39
N ALA A 83 21.08 -16.27 20.56
CA ALA A 83 21.85 -15.95 21.77
C ALA A 83 23.31 -16.37 21.64
N ALA A 84 23.56 -17.47 20.93
CA ALA A 84 24.90 -17.97 20.63
C ALA A 84 25.44 -17.50 19.27
N SER A 85 24.80 -16.50 18.64
CA SER A 85 25.25 -15.98 17.35
C SER A 85 26.59 -15.23 17.43
N ILE A 86 27.39 -15.34 16.36
CA ILE A 86 28.70 -14.69 16.23
C ILE A 86 28.61 -13.58 15.18
N ASP A 87 29.16 -12.41 15.49
CA ASP A 87 29.29 -11.30 14.53
C ASP A 87 30.43 -11.60 13.55
N LEU A 88 30.10 -11.62 12.26
CA LEU A 88 31.02 -11.90 11.16
C LEU A 88 31.40 -10.65 10.37
N THR A 89 31.03 -9.44 10.81
CA THR A 89 31.34 -8.20 10.09
C THR A 89 32.83 -8.05 9.79
N LYS A 90 33.71 -8.48 10.71
CA LYS A 90 35.17 -8.45 10.53
C LYS A 90 35.72 -9.57 9.61
N ALA A 91 34.93 -10.60 9.32
CA ALA A 91 35.27 -11.67 8.40
C ALA A 91 34.91 -11.33 6.94
N VAL A 92 34.24 -10.18 6.71
CA VAL A 92 33.97 -9.65 5.38
C VAL A 92 35.14 -8.81 4.92
N THR A 93 35.77 -9.19 3.80
CA THR A 93 36.84 -8.43 3.16
C THR A 93 36.46 -8.16 1.70
N GLY A 94 36.32 -6.87 1.34
CA GLY A 94 35.81 -6.50 0.02
C GLY A 94 34.41 -7.06 -0.20
N LYS A 95 34.25 -7.88 -1.26
CA LYS A 95 33.00 -8.56 -1.63
C LYS A 95 32.94 -10.02 -1.17
N GLN A 96 33.79 -10.45 -0.26
CA GLN A 96 33.87 -11.85 0.14
C GLN A 96 33.71 -11.97 1.65
N LEU A 97 32.81 -12.86 2.06
CA LEU A 97 32.83 -13.44 3.40
C LEU A 97 33.46 -14.82 3.32
N ARG A 98 34.45 -15.09 4.16
CA ARG A 98 35.00 -16.43 4.36
C ARG A 98 35.11 -16.70 5.85
N TRP A 99 34.39 -17.72 6.33
CA TRP A 99 34.39 -18.06 7.75
C TRP A 99 34.19 -19.56 7.96
N THR A 100 34.99 -20.16 8.83
CA THR A 100 34.89 -21.58 9.18
C THR A 100 34.17 -21.73 10.52
N PRO A 101 33.08 -22.52 10.59
CA PRO A 101 32.40 -22.78 11.84
C PRO A 101 33.31 -23.46 12.87
N PRO A 102 33.24 -23.08 14.16
CA PRO A 102 34.12 -23.64 15.19
C PRO A 102 33.75 -25.08 15.57
N ALA A 103 32.45 -25.40 15.62
CA ALA A 103 31.93 -26.72 15.97
C ALA A 103 30.46 -26.85 15.51
N GLY A 104 30.03 -28.04 15.08
CA GLY A 104 28.64 -28.29 14.69
C GLY A 104 28.20 -27.54 13.43
N ARG A 105 26.87 -27.44 13.23
CA ARG A 105 26.25 -26.80 12.06
C ARG A 105 25.86 -25.36 12.35
N TRP A 106 26.05 -24.49 11.37
CA TRP A 106 25.80 -23.06 11.46
C TRP A 106 25.11 -22.54 10.20
N ARG A 107 24.32 -21.47 10.36
CA ARG A 107 23.79 -20.64 9.28
C ARG A 107 24.45 -19.28 9.30
N VAL A 108 25.13 -18.91 8.23
CA VAL A 108 25.61 -17.55 7.99
C VAL A 108 24.48 -16.75 7.33
N ALA A 109 24.29 -15.51 7.79
CA ALA A 109 23.36 -14.54 7.23
C ALA A 109 24.09 -13.21 7.02
N VAL A 110 24.05 -12.70 5.80
CA VAL A 110 24.66 -11.42 5.41
C VAL A 110 23.60 -10.55 4.76
N SER A 111 23.59 -9.27 5.12
CA SER A 111 22.68 -8.27 4.56
C SER A 111 23.50 -7.13 3.98
N VAL A 112 23.26 -6.82 2.72
CA VAL A 112 23.96 -5.76 1.98
C VAL A 112 22.92 -4.80 1.42
N ALA A 113 23.10 -3.51 1.66
CA ALA A 113 22.31 -2.45 1.06
C ALA A 113 22.93 -2.08 -0.30
N VAL A 114 22.31 -2.55 -1.38
CA VAL A 114 22.71 -2.28 -2.77
C VAL A 114 22.02 -1.01 -3.24
N PRO A 115 22.75 0.04 -3.68
CA PRO A 115 22.14 1.28 -4.15
C PRO A 115 21.11 1.04 -5.24
N GLU A 116 19.88 1.52 -5.02
CA GLU A 116 18.77 1.37 -5.96
C GLU A 116 17.75 2.48 -5.67
N PRO A 117 17.41 3.34 -6.65
CA PRO A 117 16.33 4.31 -6.49
C PRO A 117 14.99 3.59 -6.23
N ARG A 118 14.35 3.89 -5.10
CA ARG A 118 13.06 3.30 -4.71
C ARG A 118 12.10 4.39 -4.27
N PHE A 119 10.80 4.14 -4.46
CA PHE A 119 9.75 5.07 -4.06
C PHE A 119 9.59 5.09 -2.53
N HIS A 120 9.36 3.91 -1.94
CA HIS A 120 9.17 3.76 -0.51
C HIS A 120 10.39 4.24 0.26
N LEU A 121 10.15 4.86 1.42
CA LEU A 121 11.17 5.48 2.26
C LEU A 121 11.93 6.66 1.62
N SER A 122 11.56 7.12 0.42
CA SER A 122 12.08 8.36 -0.19
C SER A 122 11.03 9.47 -0.15
N ASP A 123 11.26 10.48 0.69
CA ASP A 123 10.44 11.70 0.68
C ASP A 123 10.57 12.49 -0.64
N ARG A 124 11.73 12.43 -1.30
CA ARG A 124 11.93 13.05 -2.62
C ARG A 124 11.13 12.37 -3.72
N ALA A 125 11.04 11.03 -3.71
CA ALA A 125 10.22 10.30 -4.67
C ALA A 125 8.74 10.60 -4.45
N ALA A 126 8.29 10.64 -3.18
CA ALA A 126 6.91 11.00 -2.86
C ALA A 126 6.55 12.44 -3.26
N ASP A 127 7.43 13.42 -3.03
CA ASP A 127 7.21 14.80 -3.48
C ASP A 127 7.12 14.89 -5.00
N THR A 128 7.98 14.14 -5.68
CA THR A 128 7.98 14.04 -7.15
C THR A 128 6.66 13.44 -7.65
N PHE A 129 6.19 12.37 -7.01
CA PHE A 129 4.91 11.75 -7.32
C PHE A 129 3.73 12.68 -7.06
N ILE A 130 3.71 13.37 -5.92
CA ILE A 130 2.69 14.35 -5.58
C ILE A 130 2.62 15.45 -6.65
N ASP A 131 3.75 16.00 -7.06
CA ASP A 131 3.79 17.01 -8.12
C ASP A 131 3.34 16.49 -9.48
N MET A 132 3.72 15.24 -9.82
CA MET A 132 3.37 14.61 -11.09
C MET A 132 1.87 14.34 -11.22
N LEU A 133 1.22 13.90 -10.14
CA LEU A 133 -0.19 13.52 -10.15
C LEU A 133 -1.07 14.66 -9.63
N TYR A 134 -1.01 14.91 -8.32
CA TYR A 134 -1.87 15.88 -7.65
C TYR A 134 -1.56 17.32 -8.04
N GLY A 135 -0.28 17.67 -8.17
CA GLY A 135 0.17 18.97 -8.64
C GLY A 135 -0.29 19.24 -10.07
N GLU A 136 -0.28 18.22 -10.94
CA GLU A 136 -0.77 18.36 -12.31
C GLU A 136 -2.29 18.55 -12.34
N VAL A 137 -3.04 17.82 -11.51
CA VAL A 137 -4.48 18.05 -11.34
C VAL A 137 -4.74 19.50 -10.93
N GLU A 138 -4.07 20.00 -9.88
CA GLU A 138 -4.21 21.38 -9.41
C GLU A 138 -3.89 22.41 -10.52
N ARG A 139 -2.82 22.19 -11.30
CA ARG A 139 -2.48 23.07 -12.44
C ARG A 139 -3.56 23.10 -13.53
N ARG A 140 -4.32 22.01 -13.69
CA ARG A 140 -5.35 21.87 -14.73
C ARG A 140 -6.70 22.45 -14.31
N VAL A 141 -7.10 22.27 -13.05
CA VAL A 141 -8.41 22.71 -12.52
C VAL A 141 -8.33 24.06 -11.80
N GLY A 142 -7.13 24.48 -11.40
CA GLY A 142 -6.88 25.70 -10.63
C GLY A 142 -6.99 25.49 -9.12
N ARG A 143 -6.16 26.20 -8.35
CA ARG A 143 -6.11 26.09 -6.89
C ARG A 143 -7.44 26.39 -6.20
N GLU A 144 -8.19 27.36 -6.71
CA GLU A 144 -9.48 27.77 -6.15
C GLU A 144 -10.58 26.71 -6.31
N ALA A 145 -10.43 25.82 -7.30
CA ALA A 145 -11.35 24.71 -7.53
C ALA A 145 -11.14 23.55 -6.54
N MET A 146 -9.93 23.44 -5.97
CA MET A 146 -9.59 22.36 -5.04
C MET A 146 -10.41 22.47 -3.75
N GLY A 147 -11.13 21.41 -3.41
CA GLY A 147 -12.04 21.35 -2.27
C GLY A 147 -13.36 22.09 -2.45
N THR A 148 -13.61 22.70 -3.63
CA THR A 148 -14.85 23.41 -3.95
C THR A 148 -15.61 22.70 -5.06
N THR A 149 -15.09 22.73 -6.29
CA THR A 149 -15.67 22.07 -7.46
C THR A 149 -14.89 20.85 -7.92
N PHE A 150 -13.64 20.69 -7.46
CA PHE A 150 -12.87 19.46 -7.49
C PHE A 150 -12.71 18.94 -6.06
N VAL A 151 -13.49 17.91 -5.69
CA VAL A 151 -13.73 17.56 -4.28
C VAL A 151 -12.99 16.32 -3.81
N GLY A 152 -12.49 15.49 -4.73
CA GLY A 152 -11.76 14.29 -4.31
C GLY A 152 -11.01 13.55 -5.40
N MET A 153 -10.20 12.59 -4.95
CA MET A 153 -9.46 11.66 -5.78
C MET A 153 -9.61 10.24 -5.21
N PHE A 154 -9.98 9.29 -6.05
CA PHE A 154 -10.02 7.87 -5.72
C PHE A 154 -8.72 7.22 -6.17
N GLN A 155 -8.10 6.47 -5.26
CA GLN A 155 -6.90 5.69 -5.45
C GLN A 155 -7.24 4.22 -5.73
N ASP A 156 -7.03 3.76 -6.97
CA ASP A 156 -7.23 2.35 -7.35
C ASP A 156 -6.03 1.49 -6.92
N GLU A 157 -6.31 0.40 -6.20
CA GLU A 157 -5.42 -0.67 -5.72
C GLU A 157 -3.91 -0.35 -5.65
N HIS A 158 -3.46 0.25 -4.54
CA HIS A 158 -2.04 0.50 -4.33
C HIS A 158 -1.21 -0.80 -4.29
N PRO A 159 -0.02 -0.85 -4.92
CA PRO A 159 0.85 -2.01 -4.83
C PRO A 159 1.21 -2.36 -3.37
N PRO A 160 1.43 -3.64 -3.04
CA PRO A 160 1.86 -4.03 -1.70
C PRO A 160 3.12 -3.29 -1.25
N THR A 161 3.16 -2.89 0.02
CA THR A 161 4.33 -2.24 0.63
C THR A 161 5.53 -3.20 0.54
N PRO A 162 6.65 -2.78 -0.08
CA PRO A 162 7.86 -3.59 -0.15
C PRO A 162 8.46 -3.79 1.24
N ARG A 163 9.32 -4.80 1.37
CA ARG A 163 9.97 -5.16 2.66
C ARG A 163 11.49 -5.17 2.58
N ASP A 164 12.02 -4.80 1.42
CA ASP A 164 13.42 -4.87 1.05
C ASP A 164 14.04 -3.48 0.83
N VAL A 165 13.32 -2.38 1.09
CA VAL A 165 13.90 -1.03 0.95
C VAL A 165 14.66 -0.65 2.22
N TYR A 166 15.87 -0.16 2.06
CA TYR A 166 16.74 0.26 3.16
C TYR A 166 17.17 1.72 2.96
N THR A 167 17.25 2.45 4.08
CA THR A 167 17.87 3.77 4.16
C THR A 167 18.64 3.90 5.48
N ASP A 168 19.66 4.76 5.53
CA ASP A 168 20.36 5.04 6.79
C ASP A 168 19.45 5.69 7.84
N ARG A 169 18.39 6.37 7.38
CA ARG A 169 17.35 6.92 8.27
C ARG A 169 16.52 5.81 8.91
N LEU A 170 16.12 4.78 8.16
CA LEU A 170 15.42 3.61 8.72
C LEU A 170 16.25 2.97 9.83
N ALA A 171 17.55 2.75 9.59
CA ALA A 171 18.45 2.19 10.58
C ALA A 171 18.59 3.08 11.83
N LYS A 172 18.69 4.40 11.64
CA LYS A 172 18.72 5.37 12.74
C LYS A 172 17.45 5.31 13.59
N VAL A 173 16.28 5.39 12.96
CA VAL A 173 14.96 5.37 13.62
C VAL A 173 14.74 4.06 14.37
N PHE A 174 15.11 2.95 13.75
CA PHE A 174 15.05 1.64 14.39
C PHE A 174 15.88 1.62 15.68
N ARG A 175 17.14 2.05 15.61
CA ARG A 175 18.05 2.04 16.76
C ARG A 175 17.58 2.97 17.87
N GLU A 176 17.12 4.17 17.54
CA GLU A 176 16.59 5.14 18.51
C GLU A 176 15.37 4.59 19.25
N ARG A 177 14.52 3.83 18.56
CA ARG A 177 13.26 3.34 19.13
C ARG A 177 13.40 2.03 19.90
N PHE A 178 14.27 1.12 19.46
CA PHE A 178 14.36 -0.22 20.03
C PHE A 178 15.67 -0.48 20.79
N GLY A 179 16.64 0.43 20.71
CA GLY A 179 17.87 0.38 21.51
C GLY A 179 18.92 -0.62 21.00
N TYR A 180 18.78 -1.16 19.79
CA TYR A 180 19.76 -2.06 19.18
C TYR A 180 19.85 -1.87 17.66
N ASP A 181 20.90 -2.43 17.05
CA ASP A 181 21.15 -2.29 15.61
C ASP A 181 20.14 -3.07 14.75
N ILE A 182 19.63 -2.45 13.69
CA ILE A 182 18.68 -3.06 12.74
C ILE A 182 19.23 -4.35 12.10
N ALA A 183 20.55 -4.46 11.95
CA ALA A 183 21.23 -5.65 11.47
C ALA A 183 20.90 -6.92 12.28
N ARG A 184 20.53 -6.78 13.56
CA ARG A 184 20.11 -7.92 14.40
C ARG A 184 18.73 -8.45 14.02
N ALA A 185 17.86 -7.59 13.48
CA ALA A 185 16.48 -7.96 13.17
C ALA A 185 16.30 -8.53 11.76
N ILE A 186 17.12 -8.10 10.79
CA ILE A 186 16.98 -8.49 9.38
C ILE A 186 16.97 -10.02 9.17
N PRO A 187 17.85 -10.84 9.79
CA PRO A 187 17.83 -12.29 9.58
C PRO A 187 16.49 -12.94 9.95
N ALA A 188 15.79 -12.41 10.97
CA ALA A 188 14.49 -12.90 11.38
C ALA A 188 13.40 -12.73 10.30
N LEU A 189 13.58 -11.81 9.34
CA LEU A 189 12.68 -11.65 8.20
C LEU A 189 12.73 -12.82 7.23
N HIS A 190 13.84 -13.57 7.22
CA HIS A 190 14.11 -14.63 6.25
C HIS A 190 14.04 -16.05 6.85
N PHE A 191 14.43 -16.21 8.12
CA PHE A 191 14.30 -17.49 8.82
C PHE A 191 14.04 -17.29 10.31
N ASP A 192 13.68 -18.37 11.01
CA ASP A 192 13.48 -18.36 12.45
C ASP A 192 14.83 -18.38 13.19
N VAL A 193 15.15 -17.28 13.90
CA VAL A 193 16.34 -17.12 14.75
C VAL A 193 16.10 -17.53 16.21
N GLY A 194 14.99 -18.23 16.47
CA GLY A 194 14.58 -18.70 17.79
C GLY A 194 13.58 -17.75 18.49
N PRO A 195 13.50 -17.77 19.83
CA PRO A 195 12.45 -17.06 20.58
C PRO A 195 12.34 -15.55 20.32
N ARG A 196 13.38 -14.90 19.80
CA ARG A 196 13.39 -13.48 19.47
C ARG A 196 12.81 -13.14 18.09
N THR A 197 12.52 -14.14 17.24
CA THR A 197 12.00 -13.94 15.88
C THR A 197 10.77 -13.03 15.83
N PRO A 198 9.71 -13.24 16.66
CA PRO A 198 8.55 -12.36 16.63
C PRO A 198 8.89 -10.92 16.99
N LYS A 199 9.72 -10.71 18.02
CA LYS A 199 10.17 -9.38 18.44
C LYS A 199 10.94 -8.67 17.32
N TYR A 200 11.89 -9.35 16.70
CA TYR A 200 12.69 -8.76 15.62
C TYR A 200 11.84 -8.37 14.40
N ARG A 201 10.87 -9.20 14.02
CA ARG A 201 9.94 -8.89 12.91
C ARG A 201 9.08 -7.68 13.24
N VAL A 202 8.48 -7.64 14.44
CA VAL A 202 7.62 -6.53 14.88
C VAL A 202 8.42 -5.23 14.94
N ASP A 203 9.58 -5.23 15.61
CA ASP A 203 10.42 -4.03 15.72
C ASP A 203 10.85 -3.52 14.33
N PHE A 204 11.24 -4.42 13.42
CA PHE A 204 11.64 -4.03 12.05
C PHE A 204 10.48 -3.39 11.30
N PHE A 205 9.33 -4.08 11.24
CA PHE A 205 8.18 -3.61 10.48
C PHE A 205 7.53 -2.36 11.07
N ASP A 206 7.61 -2.17 12.39
CA ASP A 206 7.11 -0.99 13.07
C ASP A 206 7.96 0.26 12.76
N ALA A 207 9.30 0.13 12.73
CA ALA A 207 10.18 1.21 12.23
C ALA A 207 10.01 1.44 10.72
N TYR A 208 9.88 0.37 9.94
CA TYR A 208 9.68 0.45 8.50
C TYR A 208 8.43 1.25 8.16
N LEU A 209 7.28 0.88 8.75
CA LEU A 209 6.02 1.58 8.53
C LEU A 209 6.05 3.02 9.03
N LEU A 210 6.74 3.31 10.13
CA LEU A 210 6.88 4.68 10.60
C LEU A 210 7.53 5.59 9.55
N GLU A 211 8.59 5.10 8.90
CA GLU A 211 9.25 5.84 7.84
C GLU A 211 8.46 5.83 6.52
N ASP A 212 7.77 4.73 6.19
CA ASP A 212 6.90 4.67 5.01
C ASP A 212 5.73 5.66 5.10
N GLU A 213 5.07 5.72 6.26
CA GLU A 213 4.01 6.70 6.53
C GLU A 213 4.52 8.14 6.41
N ARG A 214 5.69 8.43 6.99
CA ARG A 214 6.31 9.77 6.91
C ARG A 214 6.66 10.15 5.48
N CYS A 215 7.18 9.20 4.71
CA CYS A 215 7.66 9.46 3.35
C CYS A 215 6.54 9.53 2.34
N TYR A 216 5.44 8.79 2.49
CA TYR A 216 4.42 8.68 1.45
C TYR A 216 3.01 8.93 1.99
N TRP A 217 2.43 8.00 2.76
CA TRP A 217 1.00 8.02 3.12
C TRP A 217 0.57 9.33 3.77
N LYS A 218 1.29 9.78 4.80
CA LYS A 218 1.00 11.02 5.49
C LYS A 218 1.21 12.24 4.60
N ARG A 219 2.21 12.22 3.70
CA ARG A 219 2.47 13.36 2.80
C ARG A 219 1.32 13.57 1.83
N VAL A 220 0.83 12.48 1.23
CA VAL A 220 -0.34 12.54 0.34
C VAL A 220 -1.54 13.07 1.11
N PHE A 221 -1.81 12.51 2.29
CA PHE A 221 -2.89 12.98 3.16
C PHE A 221 -2.79 14.48 3.47
N ASP A 222 -1.65 14.94 3.99
CA ASP A 222 -1.45 16.34 4.37
C ASP A 222 -1.63 17.27 3.16
N TRP A 223 -1.12 16.84 1.98
CA TRP A 223 -1.21 17.62 0.76
C TRP A 223 -2.67 17.78 0.29
N THR A 224 -3.43 16.69 0.24
CA THR A 224 -4.84 16.72 -0.22
C THR A 224 -5.75 17.38 0.82
N TRP A 225 -5.57 17.03 2.10
CA TRP A 225 -6.35 17.57 3.20
C TRP A 225 -6.21 19.09 3.34
N SER A 226 -4.99 19.63 3.20
CA SER A 226 -4.75 21.09 3.22
C SER A 226 -5.41 21.87 2.07
N ARG A 227 -5.95 21.16 1.08
CA ARG A 227 -6.68 21.71 -0.08
C ARG A 227 -8.17 21.38 -0.04
N GLY A 228 -8.65 20.76 1.04
CA GLY A 228 -10.05 20.32 1.15
C GLY A 228 -10.42 19.19 0.18
N VAL A 229 -9.43 18.55 -0.46
CA VAL A 229 -9.66 17.44 -1.39
C VAL A 229 -9.67 16.14 -0.63
N LEU A 230 -10.73 15.35 -0.78
CA LEU A 230 -10.85 14.06 -0.14
C LEU A 230 -10.11 12.97 -0.94
N THR A 231 -9.50 12.01 -0.26
CA THR A 231 -8.91 10.81 -0.86
C THR A 231 -9.63 9.56 -0.40
N SER A 232 -10.03 8.72 -1.35
CA SER A 232 -10.61 7.39 -1.16
C SER A 232 -9.75 6.31 -1.83
N HIS A 233 -10.04 5.05 -1.55
CA HIS A 233 -9.29 3.92 -2.10
C HIS A 233 -10.07 2.61 -2.03
N ASP A 234 -9.56 1.59 -2.72
CA ASP A 234 -9.92 0.18 -2.59
C ASP A 234 -8.65 -0.71 -2.45
N ASN A 235 -7.62 -0.25 -1.73
CA ASN A 235 -6.38 -0.99 -1.46
C ASN A 235 -6.55 -2.47 -1.03
N TRP A 236 -5.71 -3.37 -1.57
CA TRP A 236 -5.76 -4.85 -1.49
C TRP A 236 -5.74 -5.46 -0.08
N GLY A 237 -6.30 -6.66 0.09
CA GLY A 237 -6.21 -7.42 1.34
C GLY A 237 -7.16 -6.96 2.46
N ARG A 238 -8.00 -5.94 2.21
CA ARG A 238 -9.11 -5.49 3.08
C ARG A 238 -9.99 -6.63 3.60
N ASN A 239 -10.30 -7.60 2.75
CA ASN A 239 -11.22 -8.71 3.00
C ASN A 239 -10.70 -9.82 3.91
N ASN A 240 -9.42 -9.78 4.30
CA ASN A 240 -8.79 -10.87 5.03
C ASN A 240 -7.61 -10.37 5.88
N LEU A 241 -7.70 -10.54 7.20
CA LEU A 241 -6.66 -10.17 8.16
C LEU A 241 -5.25 -10.67 7.79
N VAL A 242 -5.13 -11.89 7.25
CA VAL A 242 -3.84 -12.44 6.82
C VAL A 242 -3.32 -11.71 5.58
N MET A 243 -4.21 -11.33 4.67
CA MET A 243 -3.84 -10.60 3.45
C MET A 243 -3.50 -9.15 3.73
N GLN A 244 -4.08 -8.53 4.77
CA GLN A 244 -3.71 -7.19 5.23
C GLN A 244 -2.22 -7.06 5.50
N SER A 245 -1.64 -7.98 6.28
CA SER A 245 -0.20 -7.97 6.58
C SER A 245 0.66 -8.30 5.36
N LYS A 246 0.14 -9.05 4.38
CA LYS A 246 0.83 -9.30 3.10
C LYS A 246 0.81 -8.09 2.18
N GLY A 247 -0.30 -7.35 2.15
CA GLY A 247 -0.44 -6.11 1.38
C GLY A 247 0.42 -5.01 1.96
N TYR A 248 0.08 -4.53 3.16
CA TYR A 248 0.59 -3.27 3.67
C TYR A 248 1.28 -3.37 5.02
N ILE A 249 1.67 -4.60 5.45
CA ILE A 249 2.28 -4.91 6.76
C ILE A 249 1.28 -4.72 7.91
N ASP A 250 0.70 -3.53 8.03
CA ASP A 250 -0.43 -3.16 8.89
C ASP A 250 -1.40 -2.27 8.09
N TYR A 251 -2.49 -2.88 7.64
CA TYR A 251 -3.50 -2.22 6.80
C TYR A 251 -4.14 -1.03 7.51
N PHE A 252 -4.47 -1.16 8.80
CA PHE A 252 -5.16 -0.09 9.53
C PHE A 252 -4.27 1.14 9.66
N ARG A 253 -2.98 0.91 9.87
CA ARG A 253 -1.98 1.96 10.04
C ARG A 253 -1.68 2.71 8.74
N THR A 254 -1.62 2.04 7.60
CA THR A 254 -1.44 2.75 6.32
C THR A 254 -2.73 3.45 5.88
N GLN A 255 -3.88 2.78 5.98
CA GLN A 255 -5.13 3.29 5.40
C GLN A 255 -5.80 4.39 6.24
N ARG A 256 -5.33 4.66 7.46
CA ARG A 256 -5.75 5.85 8.23
C ARG A 256 -5.42 7.18 7.56
N TRP A 257 -4.48 7.18 6.62
CA TRP A 257 -4.07 8.36 5.87
C TRP A 257 -4.96 8.65 4.67
N PHE A 258 -6.14 8.02 4.57
CA PHE A 258 -7.21 8.47 3.69
C PHE A 258 -8.21 9.34 4.44
N SER A 259 -8.68 10.40 3.80
CA SER A 259 -9.72 11.26 4.36
C SER A 259 -11.13 10.72 4.12
N ALA A 260 -11.28 9.78 3.18
CA ALA A 260 -12.48 8.99 2.95
C ALA A 260 -12.10 7.50 2.83
N PRO A 261 -11.73 6.82 3.94
CA PRO A 261 -11.36 5.41 3.90
C PRO A 261 -12.40 4.59 3.14
N GLY A 262 -11.93 3.69 2.28
CA GLY A 262 -12.79 3.06 1.28
C GLY A 262 -12.57 1.58 1.10
N TYR A 263 -13.42 1.02 0.24
CA TYR A 263 -13.42 -0.36 -0.20
C TYR A 263 -14.24 -0.47 -1.49
N ASP A 264 -14.09 -1.62 -2.16
CA ASP A 264 -14.93 -2.06 -3.27
C ASP A 264 -15.94 -3.14 -2.81
N ASP A 265 -17.06 -3.23 -3.49
CA ASP A 265 -18.07 -4.27 -3.24
C ASP A 265 -18.44 -4.95 -4.56
N PHE A 266 -18.17 -6.25 -4.67
CA PHE A 266 -18.21 -6.94 -5.96
C PHE A 266 -19.18 -8.11 -6.05
N GLY A 267 -19.59 -8.38 -7.29
CA GLY A 267 -20.38 -9.53 -7.66
C GLY A 267 -21.83 -9.46 -7.18
N GLN A 268 -22.49 -10.63 -7.19
CA GLN A 268 -23.93 -10.76 -6.92
C GLN A 268 -24.24 -11.44 -5.59
N ARG A 269 -23.36 -11.33 -4.59
CA ARG A 269 -23.59 -12.01 -3.31
C ARG A 269 -24.86 -11.47 -2.63
N PRO A 270 -25.73 -12.34 -2.08
CA PRO A 270 -26.87 -11.89 -1.29
C PRO A 270 -26.37 -11.18 -0.03
N ILE A 271 -27.21 -10.33 0.59
CA ILE A 271 -26.84 -9.54 1.78
C ILE A 271 -26.16 -10.42 2.86
N ALA A 272 -26.71 -11.60 3.15
CA ALA A 272 -26.20 -12.52 4.16
C ALA A 272 -24.78 -13.07 3.88
N ARG A 273 -24.25 -12.92 2.66
CA ARG A 273 -22.93 -13.41 2.25
C ARG A 273 -22.04 -12.31 1.65
N ARG A 274 -22.51 -11.06 1.65
CA ARG A 274 -21.77 -9.90 1.17
C ARG A 274 -20.67 -9.52 2.16
N ASN A 275 -19.54 -9.02 1.66
CA ASN A 275 -18.36 -8.80 2.47
C ASN A 275 -18.44 -7.51 3.30
N TYR A 276 -19.17 -7.54 4.40
CA TYR A 276 -19.30 -6.39 5.31
C TYR A 276 -18.02 -6.06 6.09
N TYR A 277 -17.03 -6.96 6.04
CA TYR A 277 -15.76 -6.80 6.74
C TYR A 277 -15.01 -5.55 6.24
N ASP A 278 -15.03 -5.31 4.93
CA ASP A 278 -14.34 -4.17 4.30
C ASP A 278 -14.97 -2.85 4.73
N THR A 279 -16.30 -2.77 4.65
CA THR A 279 -17.07 -1.63 5.15
C THR A 279 -16.78 -1.37 6.62
N LYS A 280 -16.71 -2.42 7.46
CA LYS A 280 -16.42 -2.24 8.88
C LYS A 280 -15.02 -1.76 9.16
N ILE A 281 -14.01 -2.19 8.40
CA ILE A 281 -12.66 -1.64 8.54
C ILE A 281 -12.65 -0.16 8.16
N ALA A 282 -13.17 0.19 6.98
CA ALA A 282 -13.19 1.57 6.50
C ALA A 282 -13.97 2.48 7.48
N ALA A 283 -15.15 2.05 7.94
CA ALA A 283 -15.93 2.78 8.92
C ALA A 283 -15.25 2.88 10.30
N SER A 284 -14.49 1.87 10.72
CA SER A 284 -13.73 1.92 11.97
C SER A 284 -12.57 2.91 11.89
N ILE A 285 -11.84 2.92 10.76
CA ILE A 285 -10.80 3.92 10.50
C ILE A 285 -11.43 5.32 10.53
N ALA A 286 -12.54 5.52 9.81
CA ALA A 286 -13.20 6.80 9.77
C ALA A 286 -13.62 7.30 11.15
N ARG A 287 -14.22 6.43 11.98
CA ARG A 287 -14.62 6.79 13.34
C ARG A 287 -13.43 7.09 14.26
N LEU A 288 -12.38 6.27 14.23
CA LEU A 288 -11.22 6.45 15.11
C LEU A 288 -10.38 7.69 14.76
N TYR A 289 -10.33 8.07 13.49
CA TYR A 289 -9.54 9.19 12.99
C TYR A 289 -10.38 10.42 12.59
N GLY A 290 -11.67 10.44 12.94
CA GLY A 290 -12.57 11.57 12.67
C GLY A 290 -12.71 11.91 11.18
N ARG A 291 -12.74 10.89 10.31
CA ARG A 291 -12.89 11.10 8.87
C ARG A 291 -14.37 11.32 8.51
N PRO A 292 -14.69 12.29 7.63
CA PRO A 292 -16.07 12.67 7.34
C PRO A 292 -16.82 11.63 6.50
N ARG A 293 -16.10 10.88 5.66
CA ARG A 293 -16.70 9.97 4.67
C ARG A 293 -16.11 8.57 4.74
N VAL A 294 -16.92 7.59 4.34
CA VAL A 294 -16.56 6.19 4.13
C VAL A 294 -17.00 5.83 2.72
N TRP A 295 -16.01 5.67 1.84
CA TRP A 295 -16.20 5.41 0.42
C TRP A 295 -16.64 3.97 0.19
N SER A 296 -17.58 3.78 -0.74
CA SER A 296 -18.06 2.47 -1.19
C SER A 296 -18.08 2.48 -2.72
N GLU A 297 -17.02 1.98 -3.35
CA GLU A 297 -17.01 1.68 -4.79
C GLU A 297 -17.87 0.43 -5.00
N ALA A 298 -19.08 0.63 -5.47
CA ALA A 298 -20.13 -0.34 -5.29
C ALA A 298 -20.44 -1.10 -6.58
N PHE A 299 -20.60 -2.40 -6.42
CA PHE A 299 -21.29 -3.34 -7.31
C PHE A 299 -20.60 -3.60 -8.65
N HIS A 300 -19.29 -3.45 -8.69
CA HIS A 300 -18.52 -3.91 -9.83
C HIS A 300 -18.62 -5.44 -9.99
N SER A 301 -18.38 -5.93 -11.20
CA SER A 301 -18.47 -7.37 -11.52
C SER A 301 -19.84 -8.01 -11.19
N SER A 302 -20.90 -7.22 -10.99
CA SER A 302 -22.26 -7.74 -10.75
C SER A 302 -22.96 -8.18 -12.04
N GLY A 303 -22.39 -7.93 -13.21
CA GLY A 303 -22.99 -8.24 -14.50
C GLY A 303 -24.22 -7.38 -14.85
N TRP A 304 -24.63 -7.44 -16.12
CA TRP A 304 -25.63 -6.55 -16.74
C TRP A 304 -27.06 -6.71 -16.23
N GLY A 305 -27.37 -7.76 -15.47
CA GLY A 305 -28.70 -8.07 -14.97
C GLY A 305 -29.04 -7.51 -13.59
N ARG A 306 -28.19 -6.66 -13.01
CA ARG A 306 -28.44 -6.06 -11.68
C ARG A 306 -29.70 -5.19 -11.71
N THR A 307 -30.62 -5.41 -10.77
CA THR A 307 -31.85 -4.61 -10.64
C THR A 307 -31.70 -3.47 -9.63
N THR A 308 -32.58 -2.47 -9.70
CA THR A 308 -32.63 -1.38 -8.71
C THR A 308 -32.92 -1.89 -7.30
N ASP A 309 -33.76 -2.92 -7.17
CA ASP A 309 -34.04 -3.56 -5.87
C ASP A 309 -32.80 -4.19 -5.26
N GLN A 310 -31.96 -4.83 -6.09
CA GLN A 310 -30.67 -5.35 -5.65
C GLN A 310 -29.74 -4.22 -5.21
N THR A 311 -29.63 -3.14 -6.00
CA THR A 311 -28.83 -1.97 -5.65
C THR A 311 -29.26 -1.38 -4.30
N LEU A 312 -30.56 -1.13 -4.09
CA LEU A 312 -31.09 -0.63 -2.81
C LEU A 312 -30.81 -1.57 -1.64
N SER A 313 -31.06 -2.87 -1.84
CA SER A 313 -30.83 -3.91 -0.83
C SER A 313 -29.37 -3.98 -0.39
N TRP A 314 -28.45 -3.90 -1.36
CA TRP A 314 -27.01 -3.98 -1.10
C TRP A 314 -26.48 -2.68 -0.48
N LEU A 315 -26.92 -1.51 -0.96
CA LEU A 315 -26.56 -0.23 -0.35
C LEU A 315 -27.06 -0.10 1.08
N THR A 316 -28.29 -0.54 1.36
CA THR A 316 -28.84 -0.53 2.73
C THR A 316 -27.93 -1.29 3.69
N ALA A 317 -27.39 -2.44 3.26
CA ALA A 317 -26.41 -3.18 4.04
C ALA A 317 -25.12 -2.37 4.24
N ASN A 318 -24.53 -1.85 3.17
CA ASN A 318 -23.29 -1.05 3.23
C ASN A 318 -23.45 0.17 4.16
N TYR A 319 -24.59 0.87 4.11
CA TYR A 319 -24.89 2.00 4.99
C TYR A 319 -25.10 1.58 6.45
N ALA A 320 -25.79 0.45 6.71
CA ALA A 320 -25.90 -0.10 8.06
C ALA A 320 -24.51 -0.45 8.65
N PHE A 321 -23.55 -0.84 7.81
CA PHE A 321 -22.17 -1.09 8.22
C PHE A 321 -21.30 0.16 8.30
N GLY A 322 -21.75 1.31 7.78
CA GLY A 322 -21.16 2.62 8.04
C GLY A 322 -20.61 3.34 6.81
N ALA A 323 -20.86 2.83 5.60
CA ALA A 323 -20.62 3.60 4.38
C ALA A 323 -21.53 4.84 4.33
N ASN A 324 -21.05 5.93 3.74
CA ASN A 324 -21.83 7.16 3.57
C ASN A 324 -21.38 8.01 2.35
N LEU A 325 -20.59 7.40 1.47
CA LEU A 325 -20.18 7.97 0.19
C LEU A 325 -20.26 6.86 -0.85
N TYR A 326 -21.38 6.82 -1.53
CA TYR A 326 -21.65 5.87 -2.61
C TYR A 326 -20.95 6.32 -3.87
N ASP A 327 -20.19 5.40 -4.45
CA ASP A 327 -19.71 5.48 -5.82
C ASP A 327 -20.25 4.28 -6.58
N GLU A 328 -21.01 4.53 -7.64
CA GLU A 328 -21.54 3.47 -8.49
C GLU A 328 -20.43 3.06 -9.45
N HIS A 329 -19.87 1.86 -9.29
CA HIS A 329 -18.83 1.41 -10.19
C HIS A 329 -19.39 1.26 -11.61
N GLY A 330 -18.73 1.93 -12.56
CA GLY A 330 -19.06 1.88 -13.98
C GLY A 330 -19.38 3.27 -14.51
N LEU A 331 -20.40 3.36 -15.36
CA LEU A 331 -20.75 4.53 -16.19
C LEU A 331 -19.80 4.73 -17.38
N TYR A 332 -19.56 3.66 -18.14
CA TYR A 332 -18.66 3.70 -19.28
C TYR A 332 -19.16 4.65 -20.38
N TYR A 333 -18.38 5.67 -20.69
CA TYR A 333 -18.70 6.60 -21.79
C TYR A 333 -19.07 5.86 -23.10
N SER A 334 -18.36 4.77 -23.40
CA SER A 334 -18.60 3.94 -24.57
C SER A 334 -18.53 2.46 -24.24
N THR A 335 -19.41 1.66 -24.84
CA THR A 335 -19.33 0.20 -24.81
C THR A 335 -18.53 -0.40 -25.98
N ARG A 336 -17.92 0.45 -26.81
CA ARG A 336 -17.11 0.01 -27.94
C ARG A 336 -15.90 -0.77 -27.40
N ALA A 337 -15.79 -2.05 -27.78
CA ALA A 337 -14.80 -3.01 -27.30
C ALA A 337 -14.96 -3.48 -25.83
N SER A 338 -16.13 -3.29 -25.20
CA SER A 338 -16.42 -3.76 -23.84
C SER A 338 -16.58 -5.27 -23.68
N THR A 339 -16.36 -6.06 -24.73
CA THR A 339 -16.24 -7.52 -24.64
C THR A 339 -15.07 -7.96 -23.75
N TRP A 340 -14.16 -7.02 -23.42
CA TRP A 340 -13.01 -7.21 -22.54
C TRP A 340 -13.19 -6.55 -21.17
N GLU A 341 -14.36 -5.98 -20.87
CA GLU A 341 -14.58 -5.31 -19.60
C GLU A 341 -14.72 -6.35 -18.47
N HIS A 342 -13.69 -6.43 -17.63
CA HIS A 342 -13.61 -7.36 -16.51
C HIS A 342 -14.51 -7.00 -15.32
N ALA A 343 -14.95 -5.74 -15.22
CA ALA A 343 -15.68 -5.22 -14.06
C ALA A 343 -17.15 -4.82 -14.36
N ALA A 344 -17.78 -5.41 -15.38
CA ALA A 344 -19.20 -5.18 -15.73
C ALA A 344 -20.15 -5.23 -14.51
N PRO A 345 -21.18 -4.37 -14.39
CA PRO A 345 -21.95 -3.79 -15.50
C PRO A 345 -21.62 -2.33 -15.85
N ASP A 346 -22.31 -1.85 -16.88
CA ASP A 346 -22.60 -0.44 -17.09
C ASP A 346 -23.99 -0.11 -16.52
N PRO A 347 -24.12 0.53 -15.34
CA PRO A 347 -25.42 0.79 -14.70
C PRO A 347 -26.16 2.02 -15.26
N HIS A 348 -25.59 2.70 -16.25
CA HIS A 348 -26.08 4.01 -16.69
C HIS A 348 -27.17 3.94 -17.79
N TRP A 349 -27.33 4.97 -18.61
CA TRP A 349 -28.35 5.17 -19.68
C TRP A 349 -28.63 4.03 -20.67
N ARG A 350 -27.78 3.00 -20.74
CA ARG A 350 -28.03 1.77 -21.51
C ARG A 350 -28.94 0.76 -20.77
N GLN A 351 -29.12 0.93 -19.46
CA GLN A 351 -29.97 0.08 -18.63
C GLN A 351 -31.43 0.52 -18.73
N PRO A 352 -32.39 -0.43 -18.79
CA PRO A 352 -33.81 -0.11 -18.88
C PRO A 352 -34.32 0.66 -17.66
N TYR A 353 -33.67 0.51 -16.50
CA TYR A 353 -34.02 1.20 -15.27
C TYR A 353 -33.42 2.61 -15.13
N TRP A 354 -32.55 3.06 -16.05
CA TRP A 354 -31.88 4.36 -15.93
C TRP A 354 -32.85 5.54 -15.81
N ARG A 355 -34.00 5.44 -16.50
CA ARG A 355 -35.07 6.44 -16.44
C ARG A 355 -35.69 6.63 -15.04
N TYR A 356 -35.34 5.77 -14.08
CA TYR A 356 -35.77 5.81 -12.69
C TYR A 356 -34.59 5.95 -11.71
N TYR A 357 -33.37 6.18 -12.23
CA TYR A 357 -32.16 6.24 -11.41
C TYR A 357 -32.12 7.52 -10.56
N ASP A 358 -32.89 8.55 -10.94
CA ASP A 358 -33.18 9.73 -10.11
C ASP A 358 -33.76 9.33 -8.75
N VAL A 359 -34.71 8.40 -8.70
CA VAL A 359 -35.30 7.89 -7.45
C VAL A 359 -34.25 7.20 -6.57
N LEU A 360 -33.33 6.44 -7.17
CA LEU A 360 -32.23 5.84 -6.42
C LEU A 360 -31.25 6.91 -5.91
N SER A 361 -30.97 7.92 -6.71
CA SER A 361 -30.07 9.03 -6.37
C SER A 361 -30.64 9.86 -5.23
N ASP A 362 -31.95 10.13 -5.25
CA ASP A 362 -32.68 10.82 -4.18
C ASP A 362 -32.73 10.01 -2.88
N TRP A 363 -32.76 8.67 -2.95
CA TRP A 363 -32.66 7.81 -1.77
C TRP A 363 -31.25 7.79 -1.16
N VAL A 364 -30.22 7.95 -2.00
CA VAL A 364 -28.82 8.00 -1.57
C VAL A 364 -28.47 9.33 -0.90
N ALA A 365 -29.01 10.43 -1.41
CA ALA A 365 -28.78 11.80 -0.92
C ALA A 365 -29.42 12.03 0.45
#